data_AF-A0A356RC62-F1
#
_entry.id   AF-A0A356RC62-F1
#
_cell.length_a   1.000
_cell.length_b   1.000
_cell.length_c   1.000
_cell.angle_alpha   90.00
_cell.angle_beta   90.00
_cell.angle_gamma   90.00
#
_symmetry.space_group_name_H-M   'P 1'
#
loop_
_entity.id
_entity.type
_entity.pdbx_description
1 polymer ?
#
loop_
_entity_poly.entity_id
_entity_poly.type
_entity_poly.pdbx_seq_one_letter_code
_entity_poly.pdbx_strand_id
1 'polypeptide(L)'
;MYLVYGLFASFVIVLGLVVIVLRKKQMHLWIASFVVQRFRARPKIAEGPIHIFFCVADHYEPAVGGVSYEQECARVEKWMKHYPAIASKHQDGSGRCPQHTFFFPAEEYRPEHLDRLAELCGMGFGDVEIHLHHDNDTAENLREQLHEFKTVLYERHRLLRKNPETGVIEYGFIHGNWALDNSGAAGRWCGVNNEISILRETGCYADFTFPSAPDETQVKTINSLYYATDDPLQPKSHNAGVFVKAGRKASGDLLLIQGPLGLNWKARKLGFLPRIENGELSGDNPPSNDRVDLWIKTHIHVQGQPNWIFVKLHTHGACEQNMGVLLGDSMDRMWTYLEAEYNDGQRYCLHYVTAYELFQVVKAAESGIVSEPSHFLTQFSRYAQTKKTAGPAT
;
A
#
# COMPACT_ATOMS: atom_id res chain seq x y z
N MET A 1 -47.77 -0.01 27.44
CA MET A 1 -47.92 -0.67 26.13
C MET A 1 -47.47 0.23 24.97
N TYR A 2 -48.05 1.43 24.78
CA TYR A 2 -47.62 2.37 23.72
C TYR A 2 -46.14 2.80 23.78
N LEU A 3 -45.58 3.00 24.99
CA LEU A 3 -44.15 3.31 25.16
C LEU A 3 -43.23 2.18 24.68
N VAL A 4 -43.60 0.92 24.94
CA VAL A 4 -42.82 -0.26 24.51
C VAL A 4 -42.86 -0.40 22.99
N TYR A 5 -44.03 -0.20 22.36
CA TYR A 5 -44.14 -0.18 20.90
C TYR A 5 -43.37 0.99 20.28
N GLY A 6 -43.39 2.18 20.88
CA GLY A 6 -42.62 3.33 20.43
C GLY A 6 -41.10 3.12 20.52
N LEU A 7 -40.61 2.50 21.60
CA LEU A 7 -39.21 2.14 21.77
C LEU A 7 -38.78 1.05 20.77
N PHE A 8 -39.61 0.04 20.55
CA PHE A 8 -39.35 -1.00 19.57
C PHE A 8 -39.30 -0.44 18.13
N ALA A 9 -40.26 0.39 17.75
CA ALA A 9 -40.26 1.04 16.43
C ALA A 9 -39.02 1.92 16.22
N SER A 10 -38.64 2.69 17.25
CA SER A 10 -37.43 3.52 17.22
C SER A 10 -36.17 2.67 17.06
N PHE A 11 -36.07 1.55 17.79
CA PHE A 11 -34.96 0.61 17.66
C PHE A 11 -34.85 0.01 16.26
N VAL A 12 -35.97 -0.41 15.66
CA VAL A 12 -36.00 -0.95 14.29
C VAL A 12 -35.55 0.10 13.28
N ILE A 13 -35.99 1.36 13.42
CA ILE A 13 -35.57 2.46 12.54
C ILE A 13 -34.06 2.70 12.66
N VAL A 14 -33.52 2.78 13.89
CA VAL A 14 -32.09 2.98 14.11
C VAL A 14 -31.28 1.82 13.52
N LEU A 15 -31.72 0.58 13.75
CA LEU A 15 -31.06 -0.60 13.17
C LEU A 15 -31.08 -0.57 11.64
N GLY A 16 -32.22 -0.20 11.04
CA GLY A 16 -32.33 -0.02 9.59
C GLY A 16 -31.35 1.02 9.04
N LEU A 17 -31.24 2.18 9.71
CA LEU A 17 -30.29 3.24 9.33
C LEU A 17 -28.84 2.76 9.43
N VAL A 18 -28.49 2.01 10.47
CA VAL A 18 -27.14 1.42 10.63
C VAL A 18 -26.84 0.47 9.47
N VAL A 19 -27.77 -0.42 9.11
CA VAL A 19 -27.59 -1.35 7.98
C VAL A 19 -27.42 -0.58 6.66
N ILE A 20 -28.19 0.48 6.44
CA ILE A 20 -28.05 1.34 5.24
C ILE A 20 -26.66 1.96 5.18
N VAL A 21 -26.15 2.51 6.29
CA VAL A 21 -24.80 3.10 6.35
C VAL A 21 -23.73 2.03 6.09
N LEU A 22 -23.85 0.85 6.71
CA LEU A 22 -22.89 -0.24 6.52
C LEU A 22 -22.87 -0.76 5.08
N ARG A 23 -24.02 -0.78 4.39
CA ARG A 23 -24.09 -1.15 2.97
C ARG A 23 -23.56 -0.05 2.07
N LYS A 24 -24.02 1.19 2.26
CA LYS A 24 -23.62 2.34 1.43
C LYS A 24 -22.10 2.60 1.47
N LYS A 25 -21.44 2.29 2.59
CA LYS A 25 -19.99 2.43 2.74
C LYS A 25 -19.22 1.12 2.61
N GLN A 26 -19.88 0.06 2.14
CA GLN A 26 -19.29 -1.27 1.95
C GLN A 26 -18.63 -1.87 3.21
N MET A 27 -18.99 -1.36 4.40
CA MET A 27 -18.46 -1.80 5.68
C MET A 27 -18.89 -3.22 6.04
N HIS A 28 -20.04 -3.68 5.52
CA HIS A 28 -20.51 -5.04 5.73
C HIS A 28 -19.53 -6.11 5.20
N LEU A 29 -18.64 -5.75 4.26
CA LEU A 29 -17.60 -6.65 3.73
C LEU A 29 -16.53 -6.96 4.79
N TRP A 30 -16.19 -6.01 5.66
CA TRP A 30 -15.00 -6.10 6.52
C TRP A 30 -15.24 -5.85 8.02
N ILE A 31 -16.38 -5.27 8.42
CA ILE A 31 -16.62 -4.86 9.81
C ILE A 31 -16.59 -6.04 10.78
N ALA A 32 -17.03 -7.23 10.34
CA ALA A 32 -16.94 -8.45 11.14
C ALA A 32 -15.48 -8.83 11.40
N SER A 33 -14.62 -8.78 10.38
CA SER A 33 -13.18 -9.02 10.53
C SER A 33 -12.52 -8.00 11.45
N PHE A 34 -12.89 -6.72 11.33
CA PHE A 34 -12.42 -5.65 12.22
C PHE A 34 -12.80 -5.90 13.68
N VAL A 35 -14.06 -6.25 13.94
CA VAL A 35 -14.54 -6.56 15.29
C VAL A 35 -13.80 -7.76 15.87
N VAL A 36 -13.66 -8.85 15.10
CA VAL A 36 -12.91 -10.04 15.53
C VAL A 36 -11.46 -9.69 15.87
N GLN A 37 -10.77 -8.93 15.02
CA GLN A 37 -9.39 -8.50 15.29
C GLN A 37 -9.29 -7.61 16.53
N ARG A 38 -10.25 -6.73 16.77
CA ARG A 38 -10.26 -5.82 17.92
C ARG A 38 -10.38 -6.53 19.26
N PHE A 39 -11.05 -7.69 19.29
CA PHE A 39 -11.24 -8.53 20.48
C PHE A 39 -10.21 -9.64 20.63
N ARG A 40 -9.37 -9.89 19.62
CA ARG A 40 -8.22 -10.80 19.77
C ARG A 40 -7.20 -10.17 20.72
N ALA A 41 -6.66 -10.99 21.63
CA ALA A 41 -5.58 -10.58 22.50
C ALA A 41 -4.37 -10.19 21.65
N ARG A 42 -3.72 -9.07 21.99
CA ARG A 42 -2.47 -8.70 21.34
C ARG A 42 -1.38 -9.72 21.71
N PRO A 43 -0.58 -10.17 20.73
CA PRO A 43 0.55 -11.02 21.03
C PRO A 43 1.51 -10.30 21.98
N LYS A 44 2.12 -11.06 22.90
CA LYS A 44 3.18 -10.52 23.76
C LYS A 44 4.43 -10.31 22.92
N ILE A 45 5.02 -9.13 23.07
CA ILE A 45 6.34 -8.81 22.52
C ILE A 45 7.34 -9.33 23.54
N ALA A 46 8.21 -10.25 23.13
CA ALA A 46 9.10 -10.95 24.04
C ALA A 46 10.17 -9.98 24.59
N GLU A 47 11.01 -9.41 23.70
CA GLU A 47 12.10 -8.49 24.03
C GLU A 47 12.42 -7.59 22.82
N GLY A 48 13.07 -6.45 23.08
CA GLY A 48 13.55 -5.50 22.05
C GLY A 48 12.55 -4.40 21.66
N PRO A 49 12.98 -3.43 20.85
CA PRO A 49 12.12 -2.37 20.35
C PRO A 49 11.08 -2.89 19.35
N ILE A 50 10.02 -2.11 19.16
CA ILE A 50 9.07 -2.28 18.08
C ILE A 50 9.63 -1.59 16.83
N HIS A 51 9.81 -2.34 15.76
CA HIS A 51 10.22 -1.79 14.46
C HIS A 51 8.98 -1.41 13.67
N ILE A 52 8.94 -0.17 13.17
CA ILE A 52 7.85 0.35 12.34
C ILE A 52 8.40 0.57 10.94
N PHE A 53 7.93 -0.23 9.99
CA PHE A 53 8.25 -0.08 8.57
C PHE A 53 7.16 0.73 7.90
N PHE A 54 7.48 1.96 7.53
CA PHE A 54 6.54 2.95 7.03
C PHE A 54 6.73 3.14 5.52
N CYS A 55 5.70 2.77 4.74
CA CYS A 55 5.69 2.76 3.29
C CYS A 55 4.51 3.58 2.75
N VAL A 56 4.75 4.39 1.73
CA VAL A 56 3.71 5.05 0.94
C VAL A 56 3.70 4.44 -0.47
N ALA A 57 2.55 3.88 -0.85
CA ALA A 57 2.31 3.27 -2.14
C ALA A 57 1.33 4.12 -2.94
N ASP A 58 1.85 4.86 -3.92
CA ASP A 58 1.13 5.90 -4.64
C ASP A 58 0.58 5.40 -5.98
N HIS A 59 -0.72 5.55 -6.20
CA HIS A 59 -1.37 5.47 -7.50
C HIS A 59 -0.97 6.72 -8.32
N TYR A 60 0.24 6.70 -8.86
CA TYR A 60 0.86 7.88 -9.42
C TYR A 60 0.46 8.06 -10.89
N GLU A 61 -0.62 8.80 -11.10
CA GLU A 61 -1.23 9.02 -12.42
C GLU A 61 -1.09 10.49 -12.88
N PRO A 62 0.01 10.89 -13.53
CA PRO A 62 0.18 12.26 -14.05
C PRO A 62 -0.97 12.72 -14.94
N ALA A 63 -1.63 11.83 -15.68
CA ALA A 63 -2.73 12.15 -16.58
C ALA A 63 -4.11 12.17 -15.90
N VAL A 64 -4.20 11.94 -14.59
CA VAL A 64 -5.48 11.85 -13.87
C VAL A 64 -6.39 13.04 -14.17
N GLY A 65 -7.63 12.73 -14.57
CA GLY A 65 -8.62 13.72 -15.00
C GLY A 65 -8.54 14.13 -16.48
N GLY A 66 -7.69 13.49 -17.29
CA GLY A 66 -7.57 13.78 -18.72
C GLY A 66 -6.99 15.18 -18.98
N VAL A 67 -6.00 15.57 -18.19
CA VAL A 67 -5.37 16.90 -18.29
C VAL A 67 -4.48 17.03 -19.54
N SER A 68 -4.00 18.24 -19.83
CA SER A 68 -3.07 18.43 -20.95
C SER A 68 -1.70 17.83 -20.63
N TYR A 69 -0.97 17.44 -21.67
CA TYR A 69 0.39 16.91 -21.55
C TYR A 69 1.33 17.85 -20.77
N GLU A 70 1.22 19.17 -20.98
CA GLU A 70 2.00 20.16 -20.24
C GLU A 70 1.69 20.13 -18.74
N GLN A 71 0.43 19.86 -18.38
CA GLN A 71 0.02 19.72 -16.99
C GLN A 71 0.51 18.40 -16.38
N GLU A 72 0.52 17.30 -17.14
CA GLU A 72 1.15 16.04 -16.72
C GLU A 72 2.63 16.26 -16.37
N CYS A 73 3.39 16.86 -17.30
CA CYS A 73 4.80 17.22 -17.10
C CYS A 73 4.99 18.13 -15.88
N ALA A 74 4.14 19.14 -15.71
CA ALA A 74 4.22 20.07 -14.58
C ALA A 74 3.95 19.37 -13.22
N ARG A 75 3.05 18.37 -13.19
CA ARG A 75 2.82 17.54 -11.99
C ARG A 75 4.10 16.78 -11.62
N VAL A 76 4.76 16.15 -12.58
CA VAL A 76 6.03 15.42 -12.36
C VAL A 76 7.14 16.35 -11.89
N GLU A 77 7.34 17.49 -12.55
CA GLU A 77 8.38 18.47 -12.14
C GLU A 77 8.16 19.03 -10.74
N LYS A 78 6.91 19.20 -10.33
CA LYS A 78 6.61 19.65 -8.98
C LYS A 78 6.97 18.58 -7.94
N TRP A 79 6.81 17.29 -8.23
CA TRP A 79 7.35 16.22 -7.38
C TRP A 79 8.88 16.26 -7.32
N MET A 80 9.55 16.37 -8.47
CA MET A 80 11.02 16.48 -8.56
C MET A 80 11.59 17.59 -7.68
N LYS A 81 10.91 18.74 -7.67
CA LYS A 81 11.36 19.91 -6.92
C LYS A 81 11.06 19.82 -5.43
N HIS A 82 9.83 19.44 -5.07
CA HIS A 82 9.33 19.65 -3.72
C HIS A 82 9.48 18.43 -2.82
N TYR A 83 9.40 17.21 -3.35
CA TYR A 83 9.51 16.00 -2.51
C TYR A 83 10.90 15.87 -1.86
N PRO A 84 12.03 16.01 -2.60
CA PRO A 84 13.36 16.03 -1.98
C PRO A 84 13.50 17.10 -0.89
N ALA A 85 13.03 18.31 -1.18
CA ALA A 85 13.19 19.46 -0.29
C ALA A 85 12.47 19.27 1.07
N ILE A 86 11.32 18.60 1.08
CA ILE A 86 10.60 18.32 2.32
C ILE A 86 11.12 17.05 3.00
N ALA A 87 11.33 15.96 2.24
CA ALA A 87 11.78 14.68 2.80
C ALA A 87 13.17 14.78 3.43
N SER A 88 14.09 15.57 2.87
CA SER A 88 15.45 15.74 3.41
C SER A 88 15.54 16.39 4.80
N LYS A 89 14.44 16.95 5.31
CA LYS A 89 14.37 17.49 6.68
C LYS A 89 14.18 16.41 7.75
N HIS A 90 13.83 15.21 7.32
CA HIS A 90 13.34 14.10 8.15
C HIS A 90 14.27 12.89 7.98
N GLN A 91 14.43 12.13 9.05
CA GLN A 91 15.30 10.94 9.09
C GLN A 91 14.75 9.90 10.07
N ASP A 92 14.76 8.65 9.63
CA ASP A 92 14.47 7.51 10.50
C ASP A 92 15.67 7.12 11.38
N GLY A 93 15.55 6.05 12.17
CA GLY A 93 16.58 5.61 13.11
C GLY A 93 17.92 5.20 12.45
N SER A 94 17.95 5.05 11.12
CA SER A 94 19.13 4.76 10.32
C SER A 94 19.70 5.99 9.59
N GLY A 95 19.10 7.17 9.78
CA GLY A 95 19.47 8.39 9.07
C GLY A 95 18.88 8.49 7.66
N ARG A 96 17.89 7.64 7.32
CA ARG A 96 17.28 7.62 5.98
C ARG A 96 16.06 8.53 5.93
N CYS A 97 15.94 9.32 4.86
CA CYS A 97 14.77 10.17 4.64
C CYS A 97 13.51 9.36 4.25
N PRO A 98 12.31 9.92 4.44
CA PRO A 98 11.07 9.35 3.93
C PRO A 98 11.18 8.88 2.48
N GLN A 99 10.63 7.69 2.21
CA GLN A 99 10.61 7.06 0.90
C GLN A 99 9.21 7.08 0.31
N HIS A 100 9.12 7.20 -1.02
CA HIS A 100 7.86 7.17 -1.77
C HIS A 100 7.93 6.15 -2.88
N THR A 101 6.93 5.27 -3.00
CA THR A 101 6.87 4.32 -4.12
C THR A 101 5.81 4.77 -5.10
N PHE A 102 6.23 5.10 -6.32
CA PHE A 102 5.38 5.51 -7.42
C PHE A 102 4.94 4.28 -8.20
N PHE A 103 3.70 3.81 -8.02
CA PHE A 103 3.14 2.79 -8.89
C PHE A 103 2.62 3.50 -10.14
N PHE A 104 3.35 3.35 -11.25
CA PHE A 104 3.12 4.11 -12.47
C PHE A 104 2.20 3.34 -13.44
N PRO A 105 1.12 3.95 -13.97
CA PRO A 105 0.18 3.30 -14.88
C PRO A 105 0.85 2.90 -16.20
N ALA A 106 0.85 1.60 -16.51
CA ALA A 106 1.49 1.07 -17.72
C ALA A 106 0.86 1.65 -19.00
N GLU A 107 -0.45 1.82 -19.00
CA GLU A 107 -1.27 2.33 -20.10
C GLU A 107 -1.09 3.83 -20.36
N GLU A 108 -0.54 4.58 -19.40
CA GLU A 108 -0.22 6.01 -19.55
C GLU A 108 1.29 6.25 -19.71
N TYR A 109 2.02 5.26 -20.22
CA TYR A 109 3.47 5.35 -20.37
C TYR A 109 3.91 6.60 -21.15
N ARG A 110 4.72 7.41 -20.47
CA ARG A 110 5.42 8.58 -20.99
C ARG A 110 6.89 8.47 -20.60
N PRO A 111 7.82 8.32 -21.56
CA PRO A 111 9.22 8.12 -21.22
C PRO A 111 9.79 9.25 -20.35
N GLU A 112 9.48 10.50 -20.68
CA GLU A 112 9.90 11.68 -19.96
C GLU A 112 9.42 11.69 -18.50
N HIS A 113 8.23 11.18 -18.19
CA HIS A 113 7.79 11.10 -16.80
C HIS A 113 8.64 10.10 -16.00
N LEU A 114 8.90 8.93 -16.58
CA LEU A 114 9.69 7.89 -15.93
C LEU A 114 11.18 8.19 -15.87
N ASP A 115 11.73 8.90 -16.87
CA ASP A 115 13.12 9.39 -16.82
C ASP A 115 13.31 10.30 -15.60
N ARG A 116 12.34 11.21 -15.35
CA ARG A 116 12.36 12.10 -14.18
C ARG A 116 12.18 11.33 -12.86
N LEU A 117 11.22 10.40 -12.79
CA LEU A 117 11.08 9.56 -11.60
C LEU A 117 12.32 8.70 -11.35
N ALA A 118 12.99 8.19 -12.39
CA ALA A 118 14.25 7.46 -12.26
C ALA A 118 15.36 8.33 -11.66
N GLU A 119 15.47 9.61 -12.04
CA GLU A 119 16.36 10.56 -11.37
C GLU A 119 16.03 10.72 -9.88
N LEU A 120 14.75 10.93 -9.54
CA LEU A 120 14.30 11.08 -8.14
C LEU A 120 14.64 9.84 -7.30
N CYS A 121 14.37 8.66 -7.85
CA CYS A 121 14.69 7.39 -7.23
C CYS A 121 16.22 7.15 -7.16
N GLY A 122 17.00 7.70 -8.10
CA GLY A 122 18.46 7.70 -8.08
C GLY A 122 19.05 8.61 -7.00
N MET A 123 18.35 9.70 -6.66
CA MET A 123 18.67 10.58 -5.53
C MET A 123 18.32 9.97 -4.16
N GLY A 124 17.68 8.80 -4.11
CA GLY A 124 17.37 8.08 -2.87
C GLY A 124 16.04 8.46 -2.21
N PHE A 125 15.11 9.04 -2.97
CA PHE A 125 13.81 9.48 -2.45
C PHE A 125 12.66 8.50 -2.70
N GLY A 126 12.92 7.36 -3.34
CA GLY A 126 11.84 6.43 -3.65
C GLY A 126 12.16 5.30 -4.61
N ASP A 127 11.11 4.66 -5.08
CA ASP A 127 11.12 3.59 -6.09
C ASP A 127 9.94 3.70 -7.05
N VAL A 128 10.01 2.97 -8.16
CA VAL A 128 8.91 2.85 -9.12
C VAL A 128 8.48 1.40 -9.23
N GLU A 129 7.16 1.16 -9.24
CA GLU A 129 6.52 -0.14 -9.39
C GLU A 129 5.36 -0.04 -10.41
N ILE A 130 4.63 -1.13 -10.66
CA ILE A 130 3.64 -1.18 -11.73
C ILE A 130 2.23 -0.94 -11.21
N HIS A 131 1.55 0.01 -11.84
CA HIS A 131 0.12 0.23 -11.73
C HIS A 131 -0.53 -0.07 -13.08
N LEU A 132 -1.78 -0.55 -13.08
CA LEU A 132 -2.50 -0.79 -14.32
C LEU A 132 -4.00 -0.61 -14.12
N HIS A 133 -4.63 0.22 -14.95
CA HIS A 133 -6.07 0.18 -15.17
C HIS A 133 -6.39 -0.70 -16.38
N HIS A 134 -7.33 -1.62 -16.19
CA HIS A 134 -7.88 -2.43 -17.28
C HIS A 134 -9.36 -2.74 -16.98
N ASP A 135 -10.17 -2.93 -18.03
CA ASP A 135 -11.59 -3.27 -17.95
C ASP A 135 -11.96 -4.12 -19.15
N ASN A 136 -12.77 -5.17 -18.92
CA ASN A 136 -13.15 -6.15 -19.94
C ASN A 136 -11.91 -6.70 -20.71
N ASP A 137 -10.83 -6.96 -19.98
CA ASP A 137 -9.56 -7.42 -20.51
C ASP A 137 -9.51 -8.96 -20.69
N THR A 138 -8.45 -9.46 -21.32
CA THR A 138 -8.15 -10.89 -21.45
C THR A 138 -6.86 -11.26 -20.75
N ALA A 139 -6.73 -12.55 -20.38
CA ALA A 139 -5.54 -13.09 -19.76
C ALA A 139 -4.27 -12.92 -20.61
N GLU A 140 -4.42 -12.99 -21.94
CA GLU A 140 -3.34 -12.82 -22.90
C GLU A 140 -2.86 -11.37 -22.95
N ASN A 141 -3.78 -10.41 -23.07
CA ASN A 141 -3.44 -9.00 -23.16
C ASN A 141 -2.85 -8.49 -21.83
N LEU A 142 -3.45 -8.85 -20.68
CA LEU A 142 -2.90 -8.51 -19.37
C LEU A 142 -1.45 -9.00 -19.22
N ARG A 143 -1.18 -10.26 -19.61
CA ARG A 143 0.17 -10.85 -19.57
C ARG A 143 1.14 -10.07 -20.46
N GLU A 144 0.74 -9.77 -21.69
CA GLU A 144 1.55 -9.01 -22.65
C GLU A 144 1.91 -7.62 -22.11
N GLN A 145 0.92 -6.85 -21.66
CA GLN A 145 1.12 -5.50 -21.13
C GLN A 145 2.07 -5.48 -19.93
N LEU A 146 1.89 -6.41 -18.97
CA LEU A 146 2.78 -6.53 -17.81
C LEU A 146 4.21 -6.90 -18.23
N HIS A 147 4.37 -7.80 -19.19
CA HIS A 147 5.68 -8.18 -19.71
C HIS A 147 6.38 -7.03 -20.44
N GLU A 148 5.68 -6.31 -21.29
CA GLU A 148 6.23 -5.16 -22.02
C GLU A 148 6.65 -4.06 -21.05
N PHE A 149 5.75 -3.65 -20.15
CA PHE A 149 5.99 -2.50 -19.29
C PHE A 149 7.11 -2.77 -18.27
N LYS A 150 7.15 -3.95 -17.64
CA LYS A 150 8.25 -4.29 -16.72
C LYS A 150 9.61 -4.34 -17.45
N THR A 151 9.61 -4.75 -18.72
CA THR A 151 10.82 -4.79 -19.55
C THR A 151 11.29 -3.37 -19.84
N VAL A 152 10.38 -2.46 -20.22
CA VAL A 152 10.69 -1.04 -20.41
C VAL A 152 11.24 -0.40 -19.13
N LEU A 153 10.59 -0.61 -17.98
CA LEU A 153 11.05 -0.06 -16.71
C LEU A 153 12.45 -0.57 -16.30
N TYR A 154 12.78 -1.83 -16.62
CA TYR A 154 14.08 -2.41 -16.32
C TYR A 154 15.16 -1.96 -17.31
N GLU A 155 14.94 -2.15 -18.61
CA GLU A 155 15.97 -2.00 -19.64
C GLU A 155 16.24 -0.54 -20.00
N ARG A 156 15.19 0.28 -20.15
CA ARG A 156 15.32 1.70 -20.49
C ARG A 156 15.58 2.56 -19.27
N HIS A 157 14.76 2.38 -18.24
CA HIS A 157 14.71 3.30 -17.09
C HIS A 157 15.54 2.87 -15.89
N ARG A 158 15.97 1.59 -15.85
CA ARG A 158 16.77 1.02 -14.74
C ARG A 158 16.11 1.13 -13.37
N LEU A 159 14.78 1.10 -13.34
CA LEU A 159 13.96 1.25 -12.15
C LEU A 159 13.75 -0.09 -11.43
N LEU A 160 13.34 -1.12 -12.17
CA LEU A 160 13.08 -2.46 -11.63
C LEU A 160 14.35 -3.27 -11.40
N ARG A 161 14.18 -4.49 -10.87
CA ARG A 161 15.28 -5.42 -10.57
C ARG A 161 14.97 -6.81 -11.09
N LYS A 162 16.03 -7.55 -11.42
CA LYS A 162 15.98 -9.00 -11.55
C LYS A 162 16.18 -9.69 -10.22
N ASN A 163 15.39 -10.73 -9.97
CA ASN A 163 15.65 -11.70 -8.93
C ASN A 163 17.01 -12.39 -9.22
N PRO A 164 17.96 -12.43 -8.27
CA PRO A 164 19.28 -12.99 -8.51
C PRO A 164 19.28 -14.52 -8.71
N GLU A 165 18.29 -15.22 -8.18
CA GLU A 165 18.18 -16.68 -8.30
C GLU A 165 17.49 -17.11 -9.60
N THR A 166 16.43 -16.40 -10.00
CA THR A 166 15.61 -16.78 -11.17
C THR A 166 15.92 -15.97 -12.43
N GLY A 167 16.56 -14.81 -12.29
CA GLY A 167 16.81 -13.87 -13.40
C GLY A 167 15.57 -13.12 -13.89
N VAL A 168 14.39 -13.35 -13.31
CA VAL A 168 13.12 -12.72 -13.68
C VAL A 168 13.10 -11.27 -13.19
N ILE A 169 12.66 -10.34 -14.05
CA ILE A 169 12.37 -8.95 -13.64
C ILE A 169 11.15 -8.98 -12.71
N GLU A 170 11.36 -8.53 -11.47
CA GLU A 170 10.35 -8.44 -10.42
C GLU A 170 9.76 -7.04 -10.31
N TYR A 171 8.49 -6.97 -9.94
CA TYR A 171 7.76 -5.72 -9.69
C TYR A 171 6.67 -5.92 -8.62
N GLY A 172 6.27 -4.83 -7.98
CA GLY A 172 5.10 -4.76 -7.12
C GLY A 172 3.90 -4.26 -7.93
N PHE A 173 2.70 -4.71 -7.58
CA PHE A 173 1.50 -4.36 -8.33
C PHE A 173 0.48 -3.59 -7.49
N ILE A 174 -0.17 -2.63 -8.12
CA ILE A 174 -1.44 -2.04 -7.68
C ILE A 174 -2.42 -2.12 -8.85
N HIS A 175 -3.60 -2.66 -8.59
CA HIS A 175 -4.70 -2.61 -9.51
C HIS A 175 -5.34 -1.22 -9.47
N GLY A 176 -5.34 -0.49 -10.59
CA GLY A 176 -5.74 0.92 -10.58
C GLY A 176 -7.22 1.16 -10.30
N ASN A 177 -8.08 0.26 -10.78
CA ASN A 177 -9.50 0.28 -10.42
C ASN A 177 -9.82 -0.40 -9.07
N TRP A 178 -8.81 -0.79 -8.28
CA TRP A 178 -8.91 -1.62 -7.07
C TRP A 178 -9.56 -3.00 -7.25
N ALA A 179 -9.93 -3.36 -8.48
CA ALA A 179 -10.73 -4.53 -8.81
C ALA A 179 -9.88 -5.78 -9.10
N LEU A 180 -8.78 -5.95 -8.35
CA LEU A 180 -7.88 -7.11 -8.45
C LEU A 180 -8.67 -8.40 -8.57
N ASP A 181 -8.24 -9.27 -9.47
CA ASP A 181 -8.80 -10.58 -9.72
C ASP A 181 -10.31 -10.53 -10.05
N ASN A 182 -10.66 -9.60 -10.94
CA ASN A 182 -12.01 -9.39 -11.43
C ASN A 182 -13.06 -9.16 -10.34
N SER A 183 -12.67 -8.45 -9.27
CA SER A 183 -13.48 -8.30 -8.06
C SER A 183 -14.54 -7.20 -8.11
N GLY A 184 -14.57 -6.39 -9.17
CA GLY A 184 -15.61 -5.40 -9.41
C GLY A 184 -16.98 -6.03 -9.73
N ALA A 185 -18.07 -5.32 -9.41
CA ALA A 185 -19.40 -5.85 -9.67
C ALA A 185 -19.62 -6.14 -11.17
N ALA A 186 -20.26 -7.27 -11.44
CA ALA A 186 -20.51 -7.77 -12.80
C ALA A 186 -19.25 -7.93 -13.67
N GLY A 187 -18.07 -8.10 -13.06
CA GLY A 187 -16.80 -8.30 -13.76
C GLY A 187 -16.27 -7.02 -14.43
N ARG A 188 -16.76 -5.85 -14.01
CA ARG A 188 -16.23 -4.56 -14.46
C ARG A 188 -14.91 -4.24 -13.80
N TRP A 189 -14.15 -3.40 -14.49
CA TRP A 189 -12.90 -2.81 -14.05
C TRP A 189 -11.72 -3.77 -13.93
N CYS A 190 -11.83 -4.93 -14.58
CA CYS A 190 -10.74 -5.90 -14.76
C CYS A 190 -11.08 -6.83 -15.95
N GLY A 191 -11.90 -7.87 -15.74
CA GLY A 191 -12.28 -8.87 -16.76
C GLY A 191 -11.52 -10.20 -16.69
N VAL A 192 -10.53 -10.33 -15.81
CA VAL A 192 -9.60 -11.48 -15.79
C VAL A 192 -9.64 -12.21 -14.42
N ASN A 193 -10.25 -13.40 -14.38
CA ASN A 193 -10.38 -14.21 -13.14
C ASN A 193 -9.10 -14.94 -12.72
N ASN A 194 -8.04 -14.94 -13.55
CA ASN A 194 -6.76 -15.55 -13.22
C ASN A 194 -5.64 -14.51 -13.15
N GLU A 195 -5.99 -13.27 -12.83
CA GLU A 195 -5.07 -12.14 -12.74
C GLU A 195 -3.97 -12.42 -11.71
N ILE A 196 -4.28 -13.05 -10.58
CA ILE A 196 -3.28 -13.38 -9.54
C ILE A 196 -2.22 -14.34 -10.08
N SER A 197 -2.62 -15.38 -10.81
CA SER A 197 -1.67 -16.30 -11.45
C SER A 197 -0.80 -15.58 -12.48
N ILE A 198 -1.40 -14.71 -13.30
CA ILE A 198 -0.68 -13.93 -14.32
C ILE A 198 0.33 -12.97 -13.67
N LEU A 199 -0.06 -12.26 -12.62
CA LEU A 199 0.84 -11.40 -11.85
C LEU A 199 2.05 -12.19 -11.35
N ARG A 200 1.84 -13.34 -10.70
CA ARG A 200 2.92 -14.21 -10.24
C ARG A 200 3.82 -14.68 -11.39
N GLU A 201 3.23 -15.20 -12.47
CA GLU A 201 3.97 -15.71 -13.65
C GLU A 201 4.82 -14.65 -14.33
N THR A 202 4.30 -13.42 -14.38
CA THR A 202 5.00 -12.28 -14.93
C THR A 202 6.00 -11.67 -13.94
N GLY A 203 6.16 -12.18 -12.72
CA GLY A 203 7.19 -11.75 -11.77
C GLY A 203 6.72 -10.72 -10.74
N CYS A 204 5.42 -10.55 -10.54
CA CYS A 204 4.90 -9.75 -9.44
C CYS A 204 5.28 -10.40 -8.10
N TYR A 205 5.98 -9.67 -7.23
CA TYR A 205 6.41 -10.19 -5.93
C TYR A 205 5.34 -10.01 -4.85
N ALA A 206 4.51 -8.97 -4.95
CA ALA A 206 3.40 -8.69 -4.05
C ALA A 206 2.41 -7.67 -4.64
N ASP A 207 1.15 -7.79 -4.21
CA ASP A 207 0.09 -6.80 -4.43
C ASP A 207 0.00 -5.81 -3.26
N PHE A 208 -0.28 -4.56 -3.60
CA PHE A 208 -0.43 -3.43 -2.67
C PHE A 208 -1.78 -2.72 -2.83
N THR A 209 -2.78 -3.33 -3.47
CA THR A 209 -4.06 -2.68 -3.81
C THR A 209 -4.89 -2.31 -2.57
N PHE A 210 -4.85 -3.12 -1.50
CA PHE A 210 -5.81 -2.98 -0.38
C PHE A 210 -5.26 -2.20 0.82
N PRO A 211 -6.11 -1.46 1.55
CA PRO A 211 -7.57 -1.43 1.46
C PRO A 211 -8.12 -0.52 0.35
N SER A 212 -9.25 -0.91 -0.23
CA SER A 212 -10.03 -0.10 -1.18
C SER A 212 -11.31 0.49 -0.57
N ALA A 213 -11.59 0.19 0.71
CA ALA A 213 -12.73 0.76 1.41
C ALA A 213 -12.75 2.30 1.28
N PRO A 214 -13.93 2.91 0.99
CA PRO A 214 -15.28 2.35 1.08
C PRO A 214 -15.83 1.72 -0.22
N ASP A 215 -14.96 1.32 -1.15
CA ASP A 215 -15.35 0.71 -2.43
C ASP A 215 -15.87 -0.74 -2.29
N GLU A 216 -16.63 -1.21 -3.29
CA GLU A 216 -17.20 -2.57 -3.32
C GLU A 216 -16.18 -3.68 -3.57
N THR A 217 -15.05 -3.32 -4.17
CA THR A 217 -13.89 -4.21 -4.39
C THR A 217 -13.28 -4.67 -3.07
N GLN A 218 -13.51 -3.93 -1.97
CA GLN A 218 -12.93 -4.24 -0.66
C GLN A 218 -13.17 -5.69 -0.24
N VAL A 219 -12.11 -6.29 0.30
CA VAL A 219 -12.11 -7.69 0.76
C VAL A 219 -12.46 -7.84 2.23
N LYS A 220 -12.88 -9.05 2.59
CA LYS A 220 -13.16 -9.47 3.96
C LYS A 220 -11.90 -9.54 4.82
N THR A 221 -10.80 -10.03 4.27
CA THR A 221 -9.52 -10.11 4.98
C THR A 221 -8.90 -8.72 5.00
N ILE A 222 -8.63 -8.20 6.20
CA ILE A 222 -8.13 -6.83 6.40
C ILE A 222 -6.90 -6.84 7.32
N ASN A 223 -6.13 -5.75 7.31
CA ASN A 223 -5.04 -5.49 8.27
C ASN A 223 -4.05 -6.65 8.38
N SER A 224 -3.70 -7.27 7.25
CA SER A 224 -2.96 -8.53 7.24
C SER A 224 -1.93 -8.58 6.12
N LEU A 225 -0.91 -9.40 6.36
CA LEU A 225 0.00 -9.92 5.34
C LEU A 225 -0.42 -11.36 5.07
N TYR A 226 -0.81 -11.70 3.85
CA TYR A 226 -1.30 -13.05 3.53
C TYR A 226 -1.09 -13.39 2.06
N TYR A 227 -0.97 -14.69 1.79
CA TYR A 227 -0.97 -15.18 0.42
C TYR A 227 -2.39 -15.53 -0.01
N ALA A 228 -2.80 -15.05 -1.18
CA ALA A 228 -3.96 -15.57 -1.89
C ALA A 228 -3.56 -16.77 -2.74
N THR A 229 -4.50 -17.69 -2.95
CA THR A 229 -4.40 -18.73 -3.95
C THR A 229 -5.46 -18.44 -4.99
N ASP A 230 -5.06 -18.42 -6.25
CA ASP A 230 -5.92 -18.07 -7.36
C ASP A 230 -6.92 -19.20 -7.66
N ASP A 231 -8.15 -18.84 -8.01
CA ASP A 231 -9.13 -19.73 -8.63
C ASP A 231 -9.45 -19.19 -10.03
N PRO A 232 -8.82 -19.70 -11.09
CA PRO A 232 -9.02 -19.21 -12.45
C PRO A 232 -10.47 -19.23 -12.95
N LEU A 233 -11.37 -19.95 -12.27
CA LEU A 233 -12.78 -20.07 -12.63
C LEU A 233 -13.67 -19.07 -11.88
N GLN A 234 -13.17 -18.36 -10.88
CA GLN A 234 -13.95 -17.46 -10.04
C GLN A 234 -13.20 -16.14 -9.78
N PRO A 235 -13.90 -15.00 -9.73
CA PRO A 235 -13.27 -13.75 -9.34
C PRO A 235 -12.98 -13.71 -7.83
N LYS A 236 -12.15 -12.74 -7.42
CA LYS A 236 -11.94 -12.31 -6.04
C LYS A 236 -11.37 -13.41 -5.14
N SER A 237 -10.48 -14.24 -5.68
CA SER A 237 -9.77 -15.32 -4.99
C SER A 237 -9.00 -14.83 -3.75
N HIS A 238 -8.56 -13.57 -3.79
CA HIS A 238 -7.87 -12.88 -2.69
C HIS A 238 -8.79 -12.39 -1.55
N ASN A 239 -10.11 -12.66 -1.56
CA ASN A 239 -11.02 -12.29 -0.46
C ASN A 239 -10.60 -12.91 0.89
N ALA A 240 -9.92 -14.06 0.83
CA ALA A 240 -9.29 -14.75 1.94
C ALA A 240 -7.95 -15.35 1.51
N GLY A 241 -7.17 -15.83 2.48
CA GLY A 241 -5.92 -16.52 2.17
C GLY A 241 -5.17 -16.96 3.41
N VAL A 242 -3.91 -17.35 3.23
CA VAL A 242 -3.05 -17.89 4.29
C VAL A 242 -2.16 -16.79 4.84
N PHE A 243 -2.35 -16.43 6.11
CA PHE A 243 -1.52 -15.42 6.78
C PHE A 243 -0.04 -15.80 6.77
N VAL A 244 0.81 -14.80 6.50
CA VAL A 244 2.27 -14.93 6.59
C VAL A 244 2.64 -15.24 8.04
N LYS A 245 3.49 -16.25 8.24
CA LYS A 245 3.92 -16.71 9.56
C LYS A 245 5.43 -16.98 9.56
N ALA A 246 6.11 -16.47 10.58
CA ALA A 246 7.53 -16.71 10.81
C ALA A 246 7.84 -18.21 10.91
N GLY A 247 8.89 -18.64 10.21
CA GLY A 247 9.34 -20.03 10.11
C GLY A 247 8.45 -20.93 9.25
N ARG A 248 7.42 -20.40 8.58
CA ARG A 248 6.56 -21.16 7.67
C ARG A 248 6.89 -20.81 6.22
N LYS A 249 7.01 -21.82 5.37
CA LYS A 249 7.16 -21.61 3.93
C LYS A 249 5.95 -20.87 3.36
N ALA A 250 6.21 -19.96 2.41
CA ALA A 250 5.19 -19.29 1.62
C ALA A 250 4.19 -20.30 1.02
N SER A 251 2.91 -19.94 1.02
CA SER A 251 1.80 -20.84 0.66
C SER A 251 0.69 -20.07 -0.04
N GLY A 252 0.70 -20.09 -1.37
CA GLY A 252 -0.25 -19.41 -2.25
C GLY A 252 0.48 -18.86 -3.48
N ASP A 253 -0.23 -18.10 -4.30
CA ASP A 253 0.26 -17.59 -5.58
C ASP A 253 0.84 -16.18 -5.47
N LEU A 254 0.20 -15.29 -4.71
CA LEU A 254 0.66 -13.91 -4.56
C LEU A 254 0.52 -13.43 -3.12
N LEU A 255 1.52 -12.70 -2.64
CA LEU A 255 1.48 -12.03 -1.35
C LEU A 255 0.69 -10.73 -1.46
N LEU A 256 -0.27 -10.52 -0.57
CA LEU A 256 -0.97 -9.25 -0.40
C LEU A 256 -0.43 -8.53 0.83
N ILE A 257 0.03 -7.28 0.63
CA ILE A 257 0.51 -6.40 1.69
C ILE A 257 -0.52 -5.29 1.90
N GLN A 258 -1.40 -5.49 2.89
CA GLN A 258 -2.48 -4.55 3.15
C GLN A 258 -2.05 -3.37 4.03
N GLY A 259 -2.69 -2.23 3.78
CA GLY A 259 -2.66 -1.07 4.66
C GLY A 259 -3.67 -1.15 5.81
N PRO A 260 -3.66 -0.15 6.72
CA PRO A 260 -4.58 -0.10 7.83
C PRO A 260 -6.01 0.24 7.39
N LEU A 261 -6.97 -0.55 7.87
CA LEU A 261 -8.41 -0.36 7.70
C LEU A 261 -9.13 -0.49 9.04
N GLY A 262 -9.87 0.54 9.42
CA GLY A 262 -10.61 0.57 10.67
C GLY A 262 -11.53 1.76 10.82
N LEU A 263 -11.81 2.10 12.08
CA LEU A 263 -12.69 3.19 12.46
C LEU A 263 -11.93 4.25 13.27
N ASN A 264 -11.92 5.47 12.77
CA ASN A 264 -11.40 6.61 13.51
C ASN A 264 -12.51 7.23 14.36
N TRP A 265 -12.48 6.95 15.66
CA TRP A 265 -13.44 7.48 16.63
C TRP A 265 -13.11 8.88 17.13
N LYS A 266 -11.90 9.39 16.87
CA LYS A 266 -11.53 10.78 17.18
C LYS A 266 -12.03 11.72 16.08
N ALA A 267 -12.11 11.23 14.83
CA ALA A 267 -12.76 11.93 13.72
C ALA A 267 -14.20 11.42 13.50
N ARG A 268 -15.21 12.14 14.00
CA ARG A 268 -16.63 11.73 13.88
C ARG A 268 -17.42 12.60 12.92
N LYS A 269 -18.20 11.98 12.05
CA LYS A 269 -19.26 12.65 11.28
C LYS A 269 -20.50 12.82 12.16
N LEU A 270 -21.10 14.01 12.14
CA LEU A 270 -22.25 14.39 12.99
C LEU A 270 -22.01 14.20 14.50
N GLY A 271 -20.76 14.12 14.95
CA GLY A 271 -20.40 13.98 16.37
C GLY A 271 -20.45 12.56 16.95
N PHE A 272 -21.02 11.57 16.24
CA PHE A 272 -21.16 10.20 16.76
C PHE A 272 -20.77 9.07 15.79
N LEU A 273 -20.78 9.28 14.46
CA LEU A 273 -20.41 8.24 13.50
C LEU A 273 -18.89 8.29 13.22
N PRO A 274 -18.11 7.26 13.55
CA PRO A 274 -16.68 7.25 13.25
C PRO A 274 -16.45 7.32 11.74
N ARG A 275 -15.37 8.01 11.33
CA ARG A 275 -14.90 7.93 9.94
C ARG A 275 -14.23 6.58 9.70
N ILE A 276 -14.28 6.13 8.46
CA ILE A 276 -13.45 5.00 8.01
C ILE A 276 -12.02 5.53 7.95
N GLU A 277 -11.10 4.80 8.55
CA GLU A 277 -9.67 4.96 8.33
C GLU A 277 -9.24 3.86 7.36
N ASN A 278 -8.62 4.24 6.24
CA ASN A 278 -8.17 3.33 5.17
C ASN A 278 -6.69 3.57 4.79
N GLY A 279 -5.97 4.42 5.52
CA GLY A 279 -4.58 4.75 5.20
C GLY A 279 -4.39 5.65 3.98
N GLU A 280 -5.46 6.28 3.48
CA GLU A 280 -5.37 7.25 2.38
C GLU A 280 -4.74 8.57 2.86
N LEU A 281 -3.77 9.08 2.11
CA LEU A 281 -3.19 10.42 2.30
C LEU A 281 -3.72 11.33 1.19
N SER A 282 -4.68 12.20 1.49
CA SER A 282 -5.29 13.07 0.48
C SER A 282 -5.68 14.43 1.03
N GLY A 283 -6.11 15.35 0.16
CA GLY A 283 -6.67 16.64 0.57
C GLY A 283 -7.88 16.52 1.50
N ASP A 284 -8.73 15.52 1.26
CA ASP A 284 -9.94 15.27 2.05
C ASP A 284 -9.67 14.46 3.32
N ASN A 285 -8.54 13.75 3.34
CA ASN A 285 -8.08 12.94 4.44
C ASN A 285 -6.59 13.20 4.71
N PRO A 286 -6.22 14.39 5.21
CA PRO A 286 -4.83 14.72 5.50
C PRO A 286 -4.31 13.89 6.68
N PRO A 287 -2.99 13.69 6.79
CA PRO A 287 -2.40 13.03 7.95
C PRO A 287 -2.63 13.85 9.23
N SER A 288 -2.73 13.16 10.36
CA SER A 288 -2.76 13.77 11.69
C SER A 288 -2.22 12.78 12.71
N ASN A 289 -1.79 13.28 13.87
CA ASN A 289 -1.23 12.46 14.95
C ASN A 289 -2.18 11.31 15.35
N ASP A 290 -3.48 11.60 15.43
CA ASP A 290 -4.51 10.59 15.74
C ASP A 290 -4.58 9.45 14.71
N ARG A 291 -4.33 9.77 13.42
CA ARG A 291 -4.29 8.77 12.36
C ARG A 291 -2.99 7.96 12.41
N VAL A 292 -1.86 8.61 12.66
CA VAL A 292 -0.57 7.94 12.87
C VAL A 292 -0.67 6.90 13.98
N ASP A 293 -1.20 7.31 15.15
CA ASP A 293 -1.43 6.40 16.27
C ASP A 293 -2.31 5.21 15.84
N LEU A 294 -3.37 5.47 15.06
CA LEU A 294 -4.30 4.44 14.61
C LEU A 294 -3.65 3.46 13.62
N TRP A 295 -2.82 3.94 12.71
CA TRP A 295 -2.07 3.10 11.76
C TRP A 295 -1.15 2.14 12.50
N ILE A 296 -0.34 2.65 13.43
CA ILE A 296 0.56 1.82 14.25
C ILE A 296 -0.24 0.87 15.15
N LYS A 297 -1.34 1.34 15.73
CA LYS A 297 -2.24 0.54 16.57
C LYS A 297 -2.94 -0.59 15.80
N THR A 298 -3.06 -0.48 14.48
CA THR A 298 -3.59 -1.56 13.63
C THR A 298 -2.71 -2.81 13.74
N HIS A 299 -1.41 -2.63 13.99
CA HIS A 299 -0.47 -3.70 14.36
C HIS A 299 -0.44 -4.84 13.33
N ILE A 300 -0.35 -4.47 12.05
CA ILE A 300 -0.14 -5.43 10.95
C ILE A 300 1.28 -5.97 11.08
N HIS A 301 1.42 -7.29 11.18
CA HIS A 301 2.69 -7.97 11.43
C HIS A 301 2.68 -9.37 10.82
N VAL A 302 3.87 -9.94 10.62
CA VAL A 302 4.03 -11.37 10.33
C VAL A 302 3.70 -12.17 11.58
N GLN A 303 2.85 -13.19 11.48
CA GLN A 303 2.48 -13.98 12.66
C GLN A 303 3.71 -14.66 13.26
N GLY A 304 3.92 -14.50 14.57
CA GLY A 304 5.13 -14.97 15.25
C GLY A 304 6.26 -13.94 15.33
N GLN A 305 6.13 -12.79 14.64
CA GLN A 305 7.05 -11.65 14.74
C GLN A 305 6.27 -10.34 15.07
N PRO A 306 5.65 -10.24 16.27
CA PRO A 306 4.75 -9.13 16.60
C PRO A 306 5.45 -7.80 16.86
N ASN A 307 6.76 -7.79 17.08
CA ASN A 307 7.56 -6.58 17.26
C ASN A 307 7.84 -5.85 15.94
N TRP A 308 7.51 -6.41 14.78
CA TRP A 308 7.71 -5.77 13.48
C TRP A 308 6.35 -5.36 12.90
N ILE A 309 6.06 -4.06 12.94
CA ILE A 309 4.82 -3.46 12.48
C ILE A 309 5.01 -2.88 11.09
N PHE A 310 4.10 -3.24 10.18
CA PHE A 310 4.11 -2.79 8.79
C PHE A 310 2.98 -1.77 8.61
N VAL A 311 3.34 -0.56 8.17
CA VAL A 311 2.39 0.51 7.87
C VAL A 311 2.52 0.84 6.39
N LYS A 312 1.51 0.42 5.60
CA LYS A 312 1.39 0.73 4.18
C LYS A 312 0.25 1.71 3.96
N LEU A 313 0.56 2.94 3.59
CA LEU A 313 -0.39 3.98 3.22
C LEU A 313 -0.51 4.09 1.70
N HIS A 314 -1.57 4.75 1.23
CA HIS A 314 -1.77 4.97 -0.20
C HIS A 314 -2.23 6.40 -0.50
N THR A 315 -2.10 6.80 -1.75
CA THR A 315 -2.53 8.12 -2.24
C THR A 315 -2.71 8.11 -3.76
N HIS A 316 -3.28 9.18 -4.31
CA HIS A 316 -3.18 9.56 -5.72
C HIS A 316 -2.36 10.85 -5.79
N GLY A 317 -1.04 10.71 -5.82
CA GLY A 317 -0.11 11.78 -5.50
C GLY A 317 0.12 12.77 -6.63
N ALA A 318 -0.25 12.44 -7.87
CA ALA A 318 -0.19 13.36 -9.00
C ALA A 318 -1.32 14.40 -9.01
N CYS A 319 -2.44 14.15 -8.33
CA CYS A 319 -3.57 15.08 -8.24
C CYS A 319 -3.20 16.33 -7.40
N GLU A 320 -3.44 17.53 -7.92
CA GLU A 320 -2.98 18.79 -7.32
C GLU A 320 -3.46 19.01 -5.89
N GLN A 321 -4.71 18.61 -5.60
CA GLN A 321 -5.28 18.70 -4.26
C GLN A 321 -4.48 17.86 -3.26
N ASN A 322 -4.08 16.64 -3.67
CA ASN A 322 -3.30 15.74 -2.84
C ASN A 322 -1.84 16.18 -2.76
N MET A 323 -1.25 16.68 -3.86
CA MET A 323 0.09 17.25 -3.87
C MET A 323 0.27 18.37 -2.84
N GLY A 324 -0.75 19.21 -2.64
CA GLY A 324 -0.72 20.26 -1.62
C GLY A 324 -0.53 19.71 -0.19
N VAL A 325 -1.06 18.51 0.08
CA VAL A 325 -0.86 17.79 1.34
C VAL A 325 0.50 17.09 1.34
N LEU A 326 0.80 16.33 0.29
CA LEU A 326 1.95 15.42 0.21
C LEU A 326 3.30 16.14 0.11
N LEU A 327 3.32 17.33 -0.49
CA LEU A 327 4.53 18.11 -0.74
C LEU A 327 4.65 19.34 0.18
N GLY A 328 3.86 19.39 1.26
CA GLY A 328 3.75 20.54 2.15
C GLY A 328 3.69 20.19 3.64
N ASP A 329 3.37 21.19 4.45
CA ASP A 329 3.48 21.14 5.92
C ASP A 329 2.71 20.00 6.60
N SER A 330 1.69 19.44 5.94
CA SER A 330 0.94 18.32 6.49
C SER A 330 1.80 17.06 6.61
N MET A 331 2.60 16.74 5.60
CA MET A 331 3.55 15.63 5.68
C MET A 331 4.72 15.94 6.60
N ASP A 332 5.22 17.19 6.58
CA ASP A 332 6.27 17.65 7.49
C ASP A 332 5.91 17.36 8.96
N ARG A 333 4.72 17.79 9.39
CA ARG A 333 4.20 17.53 10.74
C ARG A 333 4.00 16.05 11.03
N MET A 334 3.57 15.27 10.05
CA MET A 334 3.37 13.83 10.21
C MET A 334 4.70 13.12 10.46
N TRP A 335 5.74 13.43 9.68
CA TRP A 335 7.07 12.85 9.85
C TRP A 335 7.69 13.29 11.17
N THR A 336 7.63 14.58 11.52
CA THR A 336 8.08 15.05 12.85
C THR A 336 7.40 14.31 14.00
N TYR A 337 6.09 14.05 13.91
CA TYR A 337 5.38 13.30 14.94
C TYR A 337 5.79 11.81 14.98
N LEU A 338 5.93 11.17 13.81
CA LEU A 338 6.45 9.80 13.71
C LEU A 338 7.84 9.68 14.35
N GLU A 339 8.73 10.61 14.05
CA GLU A 339 10.09 10.61 14.60
C GLU A 339 10.09 10.85 16.11
N ALA A 340 9.30 11.81 16.60
CA ALA A 340 9.25 12.15 18.01
C ALA A 340 8.66 11.02 18.88
N GLU A 341 7.58 10.37 18.42
CA GLU A 341 6.85 9.39 19.24
C GLU A 341 7.26 7.94 18.96
N TYR A 342 7.78 7.65 17.76
CA TYR A 342 7.97 6.30 17.25
C TYR A 342 9.38 6.02 16.71
N ASN A 343 10.38 6.80 17.12
CA ASN A 343 11.78 6.60 16.71
C ASN A 343 12.80 6.86 17.85
N ASP A 344 12.47 6.47 19.09
CA ASP A 344 13.35 6.68 20.26
C ASP A 344 14.54 5.71 20.36
N GLY A 345 14.61 4.71 19.48
CA GLY A 345 15.67 3.69 19.44
C GLY A 345 15.65 2.69 20.59
N GLN A 346 14.69 2.79 21.52
CA GLN A 346 14.59 1.94 22.71
C GLN A 346 13.27 1.19 22.76
N ARG A 347 12.16 1.89 22.60
CA ARG A 347 10.81 1.33 22.50
C ARG A 347 10.39 1.20 21.05
N TYR A 348 10.79 2.14 20.20
CA TYR A 348 10.41 2.19 18.80
C TYR A 348 11.60 2.53 17.91
N CYS A 349 11.71 1.82 16.80
CA CYS A 349 12.65 2.11 15.72
C CYS A 349 11.86 2.31 14.43
N LEU A 350 11.89 3.52 13.88
CA LEU A 350 11.25 3.85 12.61
C LEU A 350 12.16 3.47 11.44
N HIS A 351 11.56 2.98 10.36
CA HIS A 351 12.22 2.65 9.09
C HIS A 351 11.35 3.17 7.94
N TYR A 352 11.85 4.15 7.19
CA TYR A 352 11.21 4.58 5.96
C TYR A 352 11.64 3.67 4.81
N VAL A 353 10.67 3.00 4.18
CA VAL A 353 10.94 1.93 3.20
C VAL A 353 10.11 2.10 1.94
N THR A 354 10.66 1.64 0.81
CA THR A 354 9.89 1.48 -0.44
C THR A 354 9.01 0.24 -0.37
N ALA A 355 8.10 0.05 -1.33
CA ALA A 355 7.25 -1.15 -1.39
C ALA A 355 8.08 -2.44 -1.55
N TYR A 356 9.14 -2.41 -2.36
CA TYR A 356 10.07 -3.53 -2.50
C TYR A 356 10.80 -3.83 -1.20
N GLU A 357 11.31 -2.82 -0.51
CA GLU A 357 12.00 -3.01 0.76
C GLU A 357 11.04 -3.54 1.83
N LEU A 358 9.81 -3.02 1.88
CA LEU A 358 8.74 -3.53 2.76
C LEU A 358 8.49 -5.02 2.50
N PHE A 359 8.38 -5.43 1.23
CA PHE A 359 8.27 -6.83 0.84
C PHE A 359 9.46 -7.66 1.36
N GLN A 360 10.69 -7.21 1.14
CA GLN A 360 11.88 -7.92 1.59
C GLN A 360 11.92 -8.08 3.12
N VAL A 361 11.49 -7.07 3.87
CA VAL A 361 11.34 -7.15 5.33
C VAL A 361 10.29 -8.21 5.71
N VAL A 362 9.16 -8.27 5.01
CA VAL A 362 8.14 -9.30 5.23
C VAL A 362 8.74 -10.69 4.98
N LYS A 363 9.51 -10.88 3.91
CA LYS A 363 10.17 -12.16 3.59
C LYS A 363 11.23 -12.54 4.62
N ALA A 364 12.00 -11.57 5.12
CA ALA A 364 12.95 -11.79 6.19
C ALA A 364 12.24 -12.26 7.47
N ALA A 365 11.17 -11.58 7.89
CA ALA A 365 10.36 -11.97 9.04
C ALA A 365 9.71 -13.35 8.84
N GLU A 366 9.20 -13.64 7.64
CA GLU A 366 8.62 -14.94 7.30
C GLU A 366 9.64 -16.07 7.41
N SER A 367 10.89 -15.85 6.98
CA SER A 367 11.96 -16.85 7.09
C SER A 367 12.37 -17.14 8.55
N GLY A 368 11.88 -16.37 9.52
CA GLY A 368 12.21 -16.51 10.94
C GLY A 368 13.53 -15.83 11.32
N ILE A 369 14.03 -14.91 10.50
CA ILE A 369 15.21 -14.11 10.85
C ILE A 369 14.86 -13.18 12.02
N VAL A 370 15.70 -13.20 13.05
CA VAL A 370 15.54 -12.42 14.30
C VAL A 370 16.55 -11.26 14.39
N SER A 371 17.36 -11.03 13.36
CA SER A 371 18.36 -9.96 13.37
C SER A 371 17.75 -8.56 13.29
N GLU A 372 18.50 -7.56 13.77
CA GLU A 372 18.17 -6.14 13.63
C GLU A 372 17.82 -5.76 12.18
N PRO A 373 16.65 -5.15 11.93
CA PRO A 373 16.20 -4.80 10.60
C PRO A 373 17.09 -3.91 9.76
N SER A 374 17.79 -2.99 10.42
CA SER A 374 18.70 -2.05 9.76
C SER A 374 19.80 -2.74 8.95
N HIS A 375 20.18 -3.97 9.33
CA HIS A 375 21.22 -4.74 8.63
C HIS A 375 20.81 -5.14 7.22
N PHE A 376 19.56 -5.58 7.01
CA PHE A 376 19.11 -5.99 5.68
C PHE A 376 18.66 -4.78 4.84
N LEU A 377 18.07 -3.75 5.45
CA LEU A 377 17.67 -2.54 4.72
C LEU A 377 18.88 -1.87 4.05
N THR A 378 19.99 -1.74 4.76
CA THR A 378 21.24 -1.19 4.20
C THR A 378 21.78 -2.02 3.03
N GLN A 379 21.64 -3.36 3.11
CA GLN A 379 22.07 -4.27 2.04
C GLN A 379 21.17 -4.16 0.80
N PHE A 380 19.86 -4.08 0.99
CA PHE A 380 18.90 -3.90 -0.11
C PHE A 380 19.07 -2.56 -0.82
N SER A 381 19.25 -1.47 -0.06
CA SER A 381 19.46 -0.14 -0.66
C SER A 381 20.76 -0.04 -1.44
N ARG A 382 21.86 -0.68 -0.99
CA ARG A 382 23.13 -0.73 -1.75
C ARG A 382 23.00 -1.52 -3.06
N TYR A 383 22.22 -2.60 -3.06
CA TYR A 383 21.95 -3.37 -4.27
C TYR A 383 21.08 -2.59 -5.26
N ALA A 384 20.12 -1.80 -4.77
CA ALA A 384 19.32 -0.91 -5.61
C ALA A 384 20.13 0.28 -6.16
N GLN A 385 21.03 0.87 -5.36
CA GLN A 385 21.87 2.00 -5.77
C GLN A 385 22.95 1.61 -6.79
N THR A 386 23.63 0.48 -6.62
CA THR A 386 24.66 0.02 -7.56
C THR A 386 24.12 -0.24 -8.98
N LYS A 387 22.85 -0.62 -9.11
CA LYS A 387 22.15 -0.73 -10.40
C LYS A 387 21.89 0.62 -11.08
N LYS A 388 21.59 1.65 -10.30
CA LYS A 388 21.26 3.00 -10.80
C LYS A 388 22.52 3.80 -11.17
N THR A 389 23.67 3.53 -10.54
CA THR A 389 24.94 4.24 -10.79
C THR A 389 25.80 3.66 -11.92
N ALA A 390 25.49 2.48 -12.46
CA ALA A 390 26.17 1.99 -13.65
C ALA A 390 25.85 2.94 -14.81
N GLY A 391 26.82 3.68 -15.36
CA GLY A 391 26.61 4.69 -16.42
C GLY A 391 25.95 4.12 -17.69
N PRO A 392 25.61 4.97 -18.68
CA PRO A 392 25.11 4.47 -19.96
C PRO A 392 26.14 3.47 -20.53
N ALA A 393 25.68 2.28 -20.91
CA ALA A 393 26.50 1.43 -21.77
C ALA A 393 26.64 2.18 -23.10
N THR A 394 27.89 2.53 -23.43
CA THR A 394 28.27 3.21 -24.67
C THR A 394 27.79 2.49 -25.91
#